data_AF-A0A564YE87-F1
#
_entry.id   AF-A0A564YE87-F1
#
_cell.length_a   1.000
_cell.length_b   1.000
_cell.length_c   1.000
_cell.angle_alpha   90.00
_cell.angle_beta   90.00
_cell.angle_gamma   90.00
#
_symmetry.space_group_name_H-M   'P 1'
#
loop_
_entity.id
_entity.type
_entity.pdbx_description
1 polymer ?
#
loop_
_entity_poly.entity_id
_entity_poly.type
_entity_poly.pdbx_seq_one_letter_code
_entity_poly.pdbx_strand_id
1 'polypeptide(L)'
;VLKLLRRFFHFCENACHISSRNVRRGFFPIFCCDIIKAVSDRLQRELHCIPDMKEHLDEVVDWARLTNEQLDEFVEIVLPTCLEVNIYTQDSPDILNAACNAVRYLSDLRPRLVFPALIESIEEGFSTPQLPLRVTRPLK
;
A
#
# COMPACT_ATOMS: atom_id res chain seq x y z
N VAL A 1 -3.79 -15.88 -5.04
CA VAL A 1 -4.17 -14.46 -5.23
C VAL A 1 -2.95 -13.53 -5.32
N LEU A 2 -2.00 -13.57 -4.37
CA LEU A 2 -0.81 -12.70 -4.37
C LEU A 2 0.03 -12.77 -5.68
N LYS A 3 0.19 -13.95 -6.28
CA LYS A 3 0.84 -14.08 -7.61
C LYS A 3 0.14 -13.28 -8.72
N LEU A 4 -1.20 -13.20 -8.70
CA LEU A 4 -1.97 -12.39 -9.65
C LEU A 4 -1.82 -10.90 -9.32
N LEU A 5 -1.85 -10.55 -8.04
CA LEU A 5 -1.62 -9.19 -7.57
C LEU A 5 -0.25 -8.66 -8.01
N ARG A 6 0.81 -9.46 -7.85
CA ARG A 6 2.17 -9.13 -8.30
C ARG A 6 2.22 -8.85 -9.81
N ARG A 7 1.58 -9.70 -10.61
CA ARG A 7 1.48 -9.48 -12.07
C ARG A 7 0.71 -8.22 -12.42
N PHE A 8 -0.36 -7.94 -11.68
CA PHE A 8 -1.17 -6.74 -11.88
C PHE A 8 -0.36 -5.47 -11.55
N PHE A 9 0.34 -5.43 -10.41
CA PHE A 9 1.19 -4.30 -10.05
C PHE A 9 2.33 -4.09 -11.05
N HIS A 10 2.98 -5.17 -11.50
CA HIS A 10 3.99 -5.07 -12.55
C HIS A 10 3.47 -4.50 -13.88
N PHE A 11 2.23 -4.83 -14.26
CA PHE A 11 1.59 -4.20 -15.43
C PHE A 11 1.30 -2.71 -15.17
N CYS A 12 0.80 -2.38 -13.98
CA CYS A 12 0.45 -1.02 -13.58
C CYS A 12 1.67 -0.11 -13.40
N GLU A 13 2.86 -0.62 -13.08
CA GLU A 13 4.10 0.15 -13.02
C GLU A 13 4.31 1.01 -14.28
N ASN A 14 3.99 0.46 -15.46
CA ASN A 14 4.11 1.20 -16.72
C ASN A 14 2.85 2.03 -17.05
N ALA A 15 1.67 1.44 -16.87
CA ALA A 15 0.41 2.06 -17.30
C ALA A 15 -0.06 3.21 -16.40
N CYS A 16 0.28 3.14 -15.10
CA CYS A 16 -0.21 4.02 -14.05
C CYS A 16 0.91 4.89 -13.44
N HIS A 17 2.13 4.86 -13.99
CA HIS A 17 3.21 5.75 -13.57
C HIS A 17 2.81 7.22 -13.64
N ILE A 18 3.35 8.06 -12.75
CA ILE A 18 3.02 9.49 -12.68
C ILE A 18 3.34 10.27 -13.98
N SER A 19 4.26 9.78 -14.79
CA SER A 19 4.61 10.37 -16.10
C SER A 19 3.67 9.94 -17.23
N SER A 20 2.76 9.01 -16.99
CA SER A 20 1.77 8.56 -17.96
C SER A 20 0.76 9.66 -18.27
N ARG A 21 0.39 9.81 -19.55
CA ARG A 21 -0.69 10.70 -20.01
C ARG A 21 -2.09 10.12 -19.78
N ASN A 22 -2.19 8.93 -19.19
CA ASN A 22 -3.47 8.28 -18.95
C ASN A 22 -4.24 9.00 -17.83
N VAL A 23 -5.36 9.63 -18.18
CA VAL A 23 -6.23 10.36 -17.23
C VAL A 23 -6.75 9.44 -16.11
N ARG A 24 -6.87 8.14 -16.36
CA ARG A 24 -7.34 7.16 -15.37
C ARG A 24 -6.24 6.76 -14.37
N ARG A 25 -4.99 7.21 -14.53
CA ARG A 25 -3.91 6.86 -13.59
C ARG A 25 -4.20 7.33 -12.16
N GLY A 26 -4.92 8.44 -12.00
CA GLY A 26 -5.28 8.99 -10.69
C GLY A 26 -6.16 8.07 -9.84
N PHE A 27 -6.82 7.07 -10.44
CA PHE A 27 -7.56 6.05 -9.70
C PHE A 27 -6.65 4.99 -9.08
N PHE A 28 -5.40 4.86 -9.53
CA PHE A 28 -4.51 3.81 -9.06
C PHE A 28 -4.01 4.03 -7.62
N PRO A 29 -3.63 5.26 -7.20
CA PRO A 29 -3.38 5.54 -5.78
C PRO A 29 -4.59 5.24 -4.88
N ILE A 30 -5.80 5.54 -5.36
CA ILE A 30 -7.06 5.25 -4.63
C ILE A 30 -7.22 3.74 -4.48
N PHE A 31 -7.09 2.99 -5.57
CA PHE A 31 -7.13 1.52 -5.56
C PHE A 31 -6.11 0.93 -4.58
N CYS A 32 -4.87 1.44 -4.57
CA CYS A 32 -3.84 0.97 -3.64
C CYS A 32 -4.28 1.22 -2.19
N CYS A 33 -4.75 2.43 -1.87
CA CYS A 33 -5.26 2.75 -0.54
C CYS A 33 -6.41 1.82 -0.13
N ASP A 34 -7.37 1.58 -1.02
CA ASP A 34 -8.54 0.74 -0.75
C ASP A 34 -8.18 -0.74 -0.53
N ILE A 35 -7.28 -1.31 -1.34
CA ILE A 35 -6.88 -2.72 -1.17
C ILE A 35 -6.09 -2.92 0.13
N ILE A 36 -5.22 -1.97 0.50
CA ILE A 36 -4.49 -2.02 1.76
C ILE A 36 -5.46 -1.92 2.93
N LYS A 37 -6.40 -0.97 2.89
CA LYS A 37 -7.43 -0.82 3.92
C LYS A 37 -8.28 -2.08 4.05
N ALA A 38 -8.67 -2.71 2.94
CA ALA A 38 -9.43 -3.95 2.96
C ALA A 38 -8.65 -5.10 3.63
N VAL A 39 -7.33 -5.18 3.42
CA VAL A 39 -6.46 -6.15 4.11
C VAL A 39 -6.38 -5.83 5.62
N SER A 40 -6.23 -4.56 6.00
CA SER A 40 -6.25 -4.13 7.41
C SER A 40 -7.58 -4.47 8.08
N ASP A 41 -8.71 -4.13 7.46
CA ASP A 41 -10.05 -4.42 7.99
C ASP A 41 -10.28 -5.93 8.12
N ARG A 42 -9.79 -6.72 7.16
CA ARG A 42 -9.82 -8.18 7.23
C ARG A 42 -9.01 -8.70 8.41
N LEU A 43 -7.78 -8.24 8.59
CA LEU A 43 -6.93 -8.65 9.70
C LEU A 43 -7.56 -8.28 11.05
N GLN A 44 -8.15 -7.08 11.15
CA GLN A 44 -8.88 -6.65 12.34
C GLN A 44 -10.04 -7.59 12.67
N ARG A 45 -10.82 -8.00 11.66
CA ARG A 45 -11.89 -9.00 11.83
C ARG A 45 -11.34 -10.36 12.28
N GLU A 46 -10.28 -10.85 11.65
CA GLU A 46 -9.68 -12.15 12.02
C GLU A 46 -9.14 -12.17 13.45
N LEU A 47 -8.65 -11.03 13.96
CA LEU A 47 -8.11 -10.88 15.32
C LEU A 47 -9.18 -10.60 16.37
N HIS A 48 -10.25 -9.87 16.03
CA HIS A 48 -11.26 -9.38 17.00
C HIS A 48 -12.62 -10.09 16.91
N CYS A 49 -12.86 -10.94 15.91
CA CYS A 49 -14.04 -11.80 15.91
C CYS A 49 -13.97 -12.80 17.07
N ILE A 50 -14.70 -12.47 18.13
CA ILE A 50 -14.93 -13.26 19.35
C ILE A 50 -15.53 -14.62 18.96
N PRO A 51 -15.10 -15.75 19.58
CA PRO A 51 -15.64 -17.08 19.30
C PRO A 51 -17.15 -17.27 19.55
N ASP A 52 -17.85 -16.28 20.12
CA ASP A 52 -19.31 -16.35 20.37
C ASP A 52 -20.18 -16.17 19.11
N MET A 53 -19.59 -15.87 17.94
CA MET A 53 -20.29 -15.89 16.64
C MET A 53 -20.25 -17.27 15.94
N LYS A 54 -19.66 -18.29 16.59
CA LYS A 54 -19.48 -19.64 16.04
C LYS A 54 -20.77 -20.35 15.62
N GLU A 55 -21.92 -19.96 16.16
CA GLU A 55 -23.18 -20.65 15.86
C GLU A 55 -23.91 -20.09 14.62
N HIS A 56 -23.53 -18.93 14.07
CA HIS A 56 -24.36 -18.23 13.08
C HIS A 56 -23.64 -17.66 11.84
N LEU A 57 -22.30 -17.70 11.75
CA LEU A 57 -21.59 -17.31 10.53
C LEU A 57 -20.53 -18.33 10.16
N ASP A 58 -20.50 -18.70 8.88
CA ASP A 58 -19.49 -19.54 8.24
C ASP A 58 -18.10 -19.21 8.80
N GLU A 59 -17.58 -20.11 9.65
CA GLU A 59 -16.32 -19.91 10.34
C GLU A 59 -15.21 -19.60 9.31
N VAL A 60 -14.48 -18.51 9.49
CA VAL A 60 -13.21 -18.32 8.78
C VAL A 60 -12.27 -19.39 9.30
N VAL A 61 -12.23 -20.52 8.60
CA VAL A 61 -11.45 -21.70 8.97
C VAL A 61 -9.98 -21.27 9.11
N ASP A 62 -9.25 -21.79 10.10
CA ASP A 62 -7.88 -21.37 10.41
C ASP A 62 -6.92 -21.38 9.20
N TRP A 63 -7.12 -22.28 8.22
CA TRP A 63 -6.34 -22.33 6.98
C TRP A 63 -6.58 -21.14 6.04
N ALA A 64 -7.69 -20.43 6.21
CA ALA A 64 -8.07 -19.28 5.41
C ALA A 64 -7.56 -17.95 5.99
N ARG A 65 -7.06 -17.93 7.24
CA ARG A 65 -6.52 -16.73 7.90
C ARG A 65 -5.27 -16.19 7.20
N LEU A 66 -5.05 -14.89 7.31
CA LEU A 66 -3.85 -14.25 6.79
C LEU A 66 -2.63 -14.63 7.63
N THR A 67 -1.66 -15.25 6.97
CA THR A 67 -0.36 -15.56 7.58
C THR A 67 0.56 -14.34 7.58
N ASN A 68 1.61 -14.38 8.41
CA ASN A 68 2.58 -13.30 8.44
C ASN A 68 3.32 -13.16 7.11
N GLU A 69 3.66 -14.28 6.48
CA GLU A 69 4.36 -14.38 5.21
C GLU A 69 3.50 -13.82 4.07
N GLN A 70 2.20 -14.09 4.06
CA GLN A 70 1.29 -13.51 3.05
C GLN A 70 1.13 -11.99 3.20
N LEU A 71 1.11 -11.49 4.43
CA LEU A 71 1.07 -10.06 4.70
C LEU A 71 2.38 -9.38 4.30
N ASP A 72 3.51 -10.02 4.54
CA ASP A 72 4.82 -9.53 4.11
C ASP A 72 4.91 -9.47 2.58
N GLU A 73 4.55 -10.56 1.90
CA GLU A 73 4.52 -10.60 0.44
C GLU A 73 3.56 -9.56 -0.14
N PHE A 74 2.40 -9.33 0.50
CA PHE A 74 1.48 -8.27 0.10
C PHE A 74 2.13 -6.88 0.19
N VAL A 75 2.79 -6.56 1.30
CA VAL A 75 3.45 -5.27 1.49
C VAL A 75 4.60 -5.10 0.49
N GLU A 76 5.41 -6.13 0.26
CA GLU A 76 6.47 -6.10 -0.75
C GLU A 76 5.97 -5.87 -2.18
N ILE A 77 4.77 -6.36 -2.52
CA ILE A 77 4.17 -6.13 -3.84
C ILE A 77 3.71 -4.67 -4.01
N VAL A 78 3.13 -4.08 -2.97
CA VAL A 78 2.40 -2.80 -3.08
C VAL A 78 3.29 -1.60 -2.71
N LEU A 79 4.22 -1.78 -1.79
CA LEU A 79 5.05 -0.70 -1.22
C LEU A 79 5.84 0.08 -2.27
N PRO A 80 6.55 -0.53 -3.24
CA PRO A 80 7.35 0.24 -4.20
C PRO A 80 6.49 1.22 -5.00
N THR A 81 5.33 0.77 -5.47
CA THR A 81 4.38 1.63 -6.18
C THR A 81 3.84 2.75 -5.28
N CYS A 82 3.48 2.44 -4.05
CA CYS A 82 2.95 3.46 -3.12
C CYS A 82 3.99 4.52 -2.77
N LEU A 83 5.19 4.10 -2.37
CA LEU A 83 6.22 4.96 -1.82
C LEU A 83 7.09 5.62 -2.89
N GLU A 84 7.44 4.92 -3.97
CA GLU A 84 8.40 5.44 -4.94
C GLU A 84 7.73 6.16 -6.11
N VAL A 85 6.42 5.96 -6.29
CA VAL A 85 5.67 6.49 -7.44
C VAL A 85 4.47 7.33 -7.00
N ASN A 86 3.49 6.74 -6.30
CA ASN A 86 2.18 7.36 -6.09
C ASN A 86 2.23 8.65 -5.26
N ILE A 87 3.05 8.72 -4.20
CA ILE A 87 3.16 9.93 -3.36
C ILE A 87 3.73 11.15 -4.10
N TYR A 88 4.35 10.94 -5.27
CA TYR A 88 4.88 12.00 -6.11
C TYR A 88 3.89 12.48 -7.17
N THR A 89 2.64 12.01 -7.13
CA THR A 89 1.61 12.44 -8.06
C THR A 89 1.39 13.96 -8.04
N GLN A 90 1.08 14.51 -9.21
CA GLN A 90 0.67 15.89 -9.44
C GLN A 90 -0.86 16.03 -9.60
N ASP A 91 -1.60 14.94 -9.33
CA ASP A 91 -3.06 14.93 -9.41
C ASP A 91 -3.68 15.74 -8.23
N SER A 92 -5.02 15.70 -8.11
CA SER A 92 -5.74 16.47 -7.09
C SER A 92 -5.26 16.16 -5.66
N PRO A 93 -5.45 17.11 -4.71
CA PRO A 93 -5.11 16.89 -3.30
C PRO A 93 -5.71 15.61 -2.70
N ASP A 94 -6.92 15.22 -3.13
CA ASP A 94 -7.58 14.00 -2.65
C ASP A 94 -6.83 12.73 -3.11
N ILE A 95 -6.35 12.70 -4.35
CA ILE A 95 -5.58 11.56 -4.89
C ILE A 95 -4.23 11.47 -4.18
N LEU A 96 -3.59 12.61 -3.95
CA LEU A 96 -2.37 12.66 -3.17
C LEU A 96 -2.59 12.15 -1.73
N ASN A 97 -3.67 12.60 -1.08
CA ASN A 97 -4.01 12.14 0.26
C ASN A 97 -4.24 10.63 0.30
N ALA A 98 -4.88 10.05 -0.73
CA ALA A 98 -5.01 8.61 -0.86
C ALA A 98 -3.64 7.92 -0.97
N ALA A 99 -2.71 8.46 -1.77
CA ALA A 99 -1.35 7.93 -1.88
C ALA A 99 -0.59 7.95 -0.53
N CYS A 100 -0.63 9.07 0.21
CA CYS A 100 -0.01 9.16 1.53
C CYS A 100 -0.68 8.21 2.55
N ASN A 101 -2.02 8.13 2.54
CA ASN A 101 -2.75 7.20 3.40
C ASN A 101 -2.39 5.74 3.12
N ALA A 102 -2.15 5.36 1.86
CA ALA A 102 -1.71 4.03 1.52
C ALA A 102 -0.38 3.67 2.21
N VAL A 103 0.62 4.56 2.18
CA VAL A 103 1.89 4.35 2.90
C VAL A 103 1.67 4.25 4.40
N ARG A 104 0.82 5.13 4.98
CA ARG A 104 0.47 5.07 6.41
C ARG A 104 -0.15 3.74 6.80
N TYR A 105 -1.13 3.24 6.05
CA TYR A 105 -1.75 1.95 6.32
C TYR A 105 -0.78 0.78 6.18
N LEU A 106 0.17 0.84 5.23
CA LEU A 106 1.24 -0.15 5.13
C LEU A 106 2.15 -0.12 6.36
N SER A 107 2.48 1.07 6.87
CA SER A 107 3.26 1.24 8.11
C SER A 107 2.55 0.64 9.32
N ASP A 108 1.22 0.79 9.41
CA ASP A 108 0.42 0.17 10.48
C ASP A 108 0.41 -1.37 10.35
N LEU A 109 0.36 -1.90 9.12
CA LEU A 109 0.35 -3.34 8.85
C LEU A 109 1.70 -4.01 9.11
N ARG A 110 2.79 -3.42 8.60
CA ARG A 110 4.15 -3.99 8.59
C ARG A 110 5.23 -2.92 8.75
N PRO A 111 5.37 -2.32 9.93
CA PRO A 111 6.34 -1.25 10.17
C PRO A 111 7.79 -1.68 9.88
N ARG A 112 8.13 -2.97 10.11
CA ARG A 112 9.48 -3.50 9.85
C ARG A 112 9.91 -3.48 8.40
N LEU A 113 8.96 -3.46 7.46
CA LEU A 113 9.24 -3.41 6.02
C LEU A 113 9.18 -1.96 5.52
N VAL A 114 8.22 -1.18 6.04
CA VAL A 114 7.94 0.15 5.51
C VAL A 114 8.89 1.21 6.06
N PHE A 115 9.23 1.20 7.35
CA PHE A 115 10.10 2.24 7.91
C PHE A 115 11.51 2.23 7.34
N PRO A 116 12.19 1.08 7.15
CA PRO A 116 13.49 1.08 6.48
C PRO A 116 13.42 1.69 5.07
N ALA A 117 12.42 1.30 4.26
CA ALA A 117 12.24 1.83 2.92
C ALA A 117 11.93 3.34 2.92
N LEU A 118 11.13 3.81 3.89
CA LEU A 118 10.80 5.23 4.05
C LEU A 118 12.05 6.05 4.40
N ILE A 119 12.88 5.55 5.32
CA ILE A 119 14.14 6.19 5.72
C ILE A 119 15.09 6.26 4.52
N GLU A 120 15.29 5.14 3.83
CA GLU A 120 16.14 5.07 2.62
C GLU A 120 15.67 6.07 1.55
N SER A 121 14.36 6.14 1.29
CA SER A 121 13.78 7.10 0.34
C SER A 121 14.04 8.57 0.73
N ILE A 122 13.98 8.89 2.02
CA ILE A 122 14.26 10.23 2.53
C ILE A 122 15.75 10.56 2.41
N GLU A 123 16.63 9.63 2.77
CA GLU A 123 18.09 9.78 2.66
C GLU A 123 18.54 9.97 1.21
N GLU A 124 17.95 9.21 0.27
CA GLU A 124 18.15 9.40 -1.16
C GLU A 124 17.66 10.78 -1.61
N GLY A 125 16.51 11.23 -1.08
CA GLY A 125 15.98 12.56 -1.32
C GLY A 125 16.92 13.68 -0.89
N PHE A 126 17.54 13.56 0.29
CA PHE A 126 18.55 14.52 0.74
C PHE A 126 19.81 14.52 -0.12
N SER A 127 20.13 13.38 -0.72
CA SER A 127 21.25 13.23 -1.66
C SER A 127 20.94 13.80 -3.07
N THR A 128 19.68 14.18 -3.35
CA THR A 128 19.21 14.70 -4.64
C THR A 128 18.55 16.07 -4.51
N PRO A 129 19.32 17.15 -4.22
CA PRO A 129 18.78 18.48 -3.89
C PRO A 129 17.93 19.11 -5.00
N GLN A 130 18.11 18.70 -6.26
CA GLN A 130 17.32 19.13 -7.41
C GLN A 130 15.87 18.58 -7.43
N LEU A 131 15.54 17.61 -6.56
CA LEU A 131 14.21 16.99 -6.45
C LEU A 131 13.65 17.14 -5.03
N PRO A 132 13.25 18.36 -4.59
CA PRO A 132 12.82 18.62 -3.21
C PRO A 132 11.59 17.82 -2.77
N LEU A 133 10.78 17.34 -3.73
CA LEU A 133 9.65 16.46 -3.44
C LEU A 133 10.11 15.10 -2.90
N ARG A 134 11.32 14.62 -3.26
CA ARG A 134 11.87 13.35 -2.74
C ARG A 134 12.03 13.36 -1.23
N VAL A 135 12.31 14.51 -0.63
CA VAL A 135 12.36 14.67 0.84
C VAL A 135 10.97 14.93 1.42
N THR A 136 10.22 15.86 0.82
CA THR A 136 8.99 16.38 1.45
C THR A 136 7.77 15.46 1.30
N ARG A 137 7.71 14.59 0.29
CA ARG A 137 6.57 13.69 0.08
C ARG A 137 6.54 12.51 1.05
N PRO A 138 7.64 11.78 1.31
CA PRO A 138 7.62 10.68 2.29
C PRO A 138 7.34 11.14 3.73
N LEU A 139 7.52 12.43 4.02
CA LEU A 139 7.27 13.04 5.33
C LEU A 139 5.83 13.53 5.54
N LYS A 140 4.96 13.43 4.51
CA LYS A 140 3.54 13.80 4.59
C LYS A 140 2.68 12.65 5.07
#